data_AF-A0A4R8MHW0-F1
#
_entry.id   AF-A0A4R8MHW0-F1
#
_cell.length_a   1.000
_cell.length_b   1.000
_cell.length_c   1.000
_cell.angle_alpha   90.00
_cell.angle_beta   90.00
_cell.angle_gamma   90.00
#
_symmetry.space_group_name_H-M   'P 1'
#
loop_
_entity.id
_entity.type
_entity.pdbx_description
1 polymer ?
#
loop_
_entity_poly.entity_id
_entity_poly.type
_entity_poly.pdbx_seq_one_letter_code
_entity_poly.pdbx_strand_id
1 'polypeptide(L)'
;MELKYILMGWNDAYGEIQDKEDTLDFYRNSYEDEIEKEILEEALSSLENWSKYAYKNKLLFHITALIKDNDQPYADILFNDGNVIINFIDEFNRIYLSYTFGGNHHPKKLFLESLYYFIYSDDKEFYACSKSIKDVQYIFTPEGKLTVWNRYIEDGKLYEDVKEATKAVNVNNNWELYPKLDQYDSVSRLKRWGEDELTLPWNKNNTL
;
A
#
# COMPACT_ATOMS: atom_id res chain seq x y z
N MET A 1 -5.15 5.80 18.19
CA MET A 1 -3.81 5.29 17.84
C MET A 1 -3.06 6.44 17.20
N GLU A 2 -1.89 6.77 17.73
CA GLU A 2 -1.01 7.81 17.17
C GLU A 2 0.11 7.11 16.39
N LEU A 3 0.44 7.63 15.21
CA LEU A 3 1.47 7.09 14.33
C LEU A 3 2.70 7.99 14.33
N LYS A 4 3.88 7.38 14.22
CA LYS A 4 5.13 8.05 13.86
C LYS A 4 5.61 7.53 12.51
N TYR A 5 6.29 8.36 11.74
CA TYR A 5 6.69 8.05 10.37
C TYR A 5 8.21 8.10 10.23
N ILE A 6 8.78 7.11 9.55
CA ILE A 6 10.21 7.00 9.24
C ILE A 6 10.41 6.75 7.75
N LEU A 7 11.53 7.24 7.19
CA LEU A 7 11.82 7.14 5.75
C LEU A 7 12.54 5.83 5.37
N MET A 8 12.45 4.80 6.20
CA MET A 8 12.99 3.47 5.94
C MET A 8 11.88 2.59 5.37
N GLY A 9 12.23 1.76 4.39
CA GLY A 9 11.28 0.89 3.70
C GLY A 9 10.95 -0.38 4.48
N TRP A 10 9.77 -0.94 4.21
CA TRP A 10 9.41 -2.27 4.69
C TRP A 10 9.90 -3.35 3.72
N ASN A 11 10.52 -4.39 4.25
CA ASN A 11 10.94 -5.54 3.48
C ASN A 11 9.91 -6.67 3.60
N ASP A 12 8.96 -6.77 2.66
CA ASP A 12 7.95 -7.83 2.65
C ASP A 12 8.55 -9.25 2.57
N ALA A 13 9.76 -9.43 2.04
CA ALA A 13 10.36 -10.76 1.96
C ALA A 13 10.83 -11.28 3.33
N TYR A 14 11.17 -10.38 4.25
CA TYR A 14 11.74 -10.71 5.56
C TYR A 14 10.86 -10.29 6.74
N GLY A 15 9.83 -9.49 6.52
CA GLY A 15 8.91 -9.06 7.58
C GLY A 15 9.56 -8.08 8.56
N GLU A 16 10.41 -7.20 8.04
CA GLU A 16 11.18 -6.25 8.85
C GLU A 16 11.40 -4.91 8.12
N ILE A 17 11.76 -3.88 8.88
CA ILE A 17 12.12 -2.57 8.34
C ILE A 17 13.58 -2.66 7.86
N GLN A 18 13.83 -2.25 6.61
CA GLN A 18 15.19 -2.14 6.08
C GLN A 18 15.94 -1.05 6.84
N ASP A 19 17.24 -1.24 7.05
CA ASP A 19 18.04 -0.17 7.61
C ASP A 19 18.23 0.98 6.59
N LYS A 20 18.82 2.07 7.07
CA LYS A 20 19.03 3.27 6.27
C LYS A 20 19.96 3.05 5.07
N GLU A 21 21.02 2.26 5.24
CA GLU A 21 22.03 2.04 4.19
C GLU A 21 21.42 1.17 3.09
N ASP A 22 20.79 0.07 3.48
CA ASP A 22 20.07 -0.82 2.56
C ASP A 22 18.96 -0.07 1.79
N THR A 23 18.21 0.80 2.48
CA THR A 23 17.16 1.61 1.84
C THR A 23 17.75 2.58 0.80
N LEU A 24 18.88 3.22 1.09
CA LEU A 24 19.54 4.13 0.14
C LEU A 24 20.17 3.38 -1.04
N ASP A 25 20.78 2.22 -0.78
CA ASP A 25 21.36 1.35 -1.80
C ASP A 25 20.29 0.82 -2.75
N PHE A 26 19.11 0.48 -2.24
CA PHE A 26 17.95 0.13 -3.05
C PHE A 26 17.59 1.24 -4.05
N TYR A 27 17.51 2.49 -3.61
CA TYR A 27 17.23 3.61 -4.52
C TYR A 27 18.36 3.87 -5.50
N ARG A 28 19.63 3.74 -5.08
CA ARG A 28 20.78 3.87 -5.98
C ARG A 28 20.69 2.86 -7.12
N ASN A 29 20.53 1.59 -6.79
CA ASN A 29 20.44 0.51 -7.77
C ASN A 29 19.20 0.66 -8.67
N SER A 30 18.13 1.26 -8.17
CA SER A 30 16.91 1.48 -8.96
C SER A 30 17.07 2.60 -9.99
N TYR A 31 17.98 3.55 -9.77
CA TYR A 31 18.04 4.79 -10.57
C TYR A 31 19.43 5.13 -11.12
N GLU A 32 20.45 4.30 -10.91
CA GLU A 32 21.83 4.55 -11.39
C GLU A 32 21.94 4.68 -12.90
N ASP A 33 21.04 4.02 -13.64
CA ASP A 33 20.97 4.07 -15.11
C ASP A 33 19.98 5.14 -15.63
N GLU A 34 19.17 5.74 -14.75
CA GLU A 34 18.10 6.69 -15.11
C GLU A 34 18.42 8.15 -14.76
N ILE A 35 19.25 8.37 -13.74
CA ILE A 35 19.56 9.70 -13.20
C ILE A 35 21.06 9.94 -13.32
N GLU A 36 21.46 11.16 -13.74
CA GLU A 36 22.86 11.54 -13.77
C GLU A 36 23.52 11.32 -12.40
N LYS A 37 24.67 10.64 -12.40
CA LYS A 37 25.36 10.17 -11.20
C LYS A 37 25.53 11.26 -10.14
N GLU A 38 25.99 12.44 -10.52
CA GLU A 38 26.22 13.56 -9.61
C GLU A 38 24.92 14.01 -8.93
N ILE A 39 23.81 14.05 -9.68
CA ILE A 39 22.47 14.40 -9.16
C ILE A 39 21.96 13.29 -8.23
N LEU A 40 22.15 12.03 -8.62
CA LEU A 40 21.72 10.88 -7.85
C LEU A 40 22.43 10.83 -6.49
N GLU A 41 23.75 10.97 -6.45
CA GLU A 41 24.52 10.94 -5.20
C GLU A 41 24.22 12.15 -4.31
N GLU A 42 23.95 13.33 -4.88
CA GLU A 42 23.47 14.47 -4.09
C GLU A 42 22.11 14.15 -3.45
N ALA A 43 21.17 13.60 -4.22
CA ALA A 43 19.85 13.22 -3.74
C ALA A 43 19.91 12.11 -2.67
N LEU A 44 20.80 11.13 -2.83
CA LEU A 44 20.98 9.99 -1.92
C LEU A 44 21.89 10.28 -0.71
N SER A 45 22.34 11.52 -0.53
CA SER A 45 23.11 11.92 0.65
C SER A 45 22.38 11.70 1.99
N SER A 46 21.03 11.65 1.97
CA SER A 46 20.21 11.16 3.07
C SER A 46 18.82 10.74 2.59
N LEU A 47 18.08 9.99 3.42
CA LEU A 47 16.70 9.61 3.12
C LEU A 47 15.76 10.84 3.03
N GLU A 48 16.02 11.88 3.82
CA GLU A 48 15.28 13.15 3.76
C GLU A 48 15.54 13.89 2.45
N ASN A 49 16.77 13.86 1.94
CA ASN A 49 17.10 14.47 0.65
C ASN A 49 16.49 13.65 -0.49
N TRP A 50 16.57 12.32 -0.42
CA TRP A 50 15.96 11.44 -1.41
C TRP A 50 14.44 11.63 -1.45
N SER A 51 13.75 11.60 -0.31
CA SER A 51 12.29 11.76 -0.28
C SER A 51 11.83 13.09 -0.88
N LYS A 52 12.54 14.20 -0.65
CA LYS A 52 12.24 15.49 -1.30
C LYS A 52 12.46 15.45 -2.81
N TYR A 53 13.59 14.88 -3.23
CA TYR A 53 13.92 14.76 -4.66
C TYR A 53 12.92 13.83 -5.37
N ALA A 54 12.68 12.65 -4.82
CA ALA A 54 11.75 11.67 -5.34
C ALA A 54 10.31 12.20 -5.37
N TYR A 55 9.83 12.85 -4.31
CA TYR A 55 8.50 13.46 -4.29
C TYR A 55 8.30 14.50 -5.39
N LYS A 56 9.31 15.38 -5.60
CA LYS A 56 9.25 16.41 -6.65
C LYS A 56 9.24 15.79 -8.05
N ASN A 57 9.98 14.69 -8.25
CA ASN A 57 10.16 14.05 -9.55
C ASN A 57 9.25 12.82 -9.76
N LYS A 58 8.33 12.54 -8.82
CA LYS A 58 7.45 11.36 -8.82
C LYS A 58 8.18 10.02 -8.89
N LEU A 59 9.33 9.93 -8.23
CA LEU A 59 10.13 8.70 -8.15
C LEU A 59 9.74 7.88 -6.92
N LEU A 60 10.26 6.65 -6.87
CA LEU A 60 10.04 5.70 -5.79
C LEU A 60 10.66 6.19 -4.49
N PHE A 61 9.87 6.23 -3.42
CA PHE A 61 10.37 6.26 -2.06
C PHE A 61 9.35 5.68 -1.07
N HIS A 62 9.86 5.18 0.05
CA HIS A 62 9.09 4.52 1.10
C HIS A 62 9.00 5.38 2.35
N ILE A 63 7.92 5.12 3.09
CA ILE A 63 7.71 5.60 4.45
C ILE A 63 7.08 4.49 5.25
N THR A 64 7.70 4.08 6.34
CA THR A 64 7.06 3.18 7.30
C THR A 64 6.37 3.97 8.39
N ALA A 65 5.07 3.74 8.56
CA ALA A 65 4.29 4.17 9.70
C ALA A 65 4.43 3.17 10.84
N LEU A 66 4.76 3.65 12.03
CA LEU A 66 4.91 2.88 13.25
C LEU A 66 3.88 3.34 14.28
N ILE A 67 3.36 2.41 15.08
CA ILE A 67 2.56 2.75 16.27
C ILE A 67 3.49 3.42 17.27
N LYS A 68 3.17 4.67 17.67
CA LYS A 68 4.07 5.51 18.46
C LYS A 68 4.43 4.93 19.84
N ASP A 69 3.54 4.14 20.42
CA ASP A 69 3.67 3.65 21.80
C ASP A 69 4.56 2.40 21.94
N ASN A 70 4.72 1.61 20.88
CA ASN A 70 5.43 0.33 20.93
C ASN A 70 6.31 0.04 19.71
N ASP A 71 6.41 0.98 18.77
CA ASP A 71 7.21 0.89 17.55
C ASP A 71 6.83 -0.27 16.61
N GLN A 72 5.66 -0.87 16.80
CA GLN A 72 5.14 -1.90 15.89
C GLN A 72 4.90 -1.29 14.51
N PRO A 73 5.43 -1.90 13.43
CA PRO A 73 5.06 -1.55 12.06
C PRO A 73 3.56 -1.60 11.85
N TYR A 74 3.00 -0.48 11.38
CA TYR A 74 1.58 -0.35 11.11
C TYR A 74 1.29 -0.38 9.61
N ALA A 75 2.08 0.35 8.81
CA ALA A 75 1.94 0.34 7.37
C ALA A 75 3.23 0.78 6.66
N ASP A 76 3.49 0.21 5.48
CA ASP A 76 4.43 0.74 4.50
C ASP A 76 3.69 1.59 3.48
N ILE A 77 4.23 2.77 3.17
CA ILE A 77 3.66 3.76 2.27
C ILE A 77 4.66 3.98 1.14
N LEU A 78 4.32 3.52 -0.06
CA LEU A 78 5.14 3.64 -1.24
C LEU A 78 4.60 4.73 -2.15
N PHE A 79 5.44 5.67 -2.54
CA PHE A 79 5.16 6.64 -3.58
C PHE A 79 5.84 6.19 -4.86
N ASN A 80 5.17 6.21 -6.00
CA ASN A 80 5.81 5.95 -7.30
C ASN A 80 4.97 6.48 -8.45
N ASP A 81 5.55 7.25 -9.36
CA ASP A 81 4.90 7.82 -10.55
C ASP A 81 3.56 8.53 -10.27
N GLY A 82 3.51 9.26 -9.15
CA GLY A 82 2.28 9.95 -8.72
C GLY A 82 1.18 9.02 -8.18
N ASN A 83 1.45 7.73 -8.04
CA ASN A 83 0.62 6.77 -7.32
C ASN A 83 1.11 6.62 -5.88
N VAL A 84 0.22 6.12 -5.02
CA VAL A 84 0.56 5.80 -3.62
C VAL A 84 0.01 4.42 -3.27
N ILE A 85 0.85 3.55 -2.71
CA ILE A 85 0.45 2.23 -2.22
C ILE A 85 0.61 2.21 -0.70
N ILE A 86 -0.39 1.70 0.01
CA ILE A 86 -0.38 1.54 1.47
C ILE A 86 -0.51 0.06 1.80
N ASN A 87 0.53 -0.54 2.34
CA ASN A 87 0.53 -1.93 2.79
C ASN A 87 0.41 -1.97 4.30
N PHE A 88 -0.75 -2.38 4.83
CA PHE A 88 -0.99 -2.50 6.26
C PHE A 88 -0.40 -3.80 6.81
N ILE A 89 0.28 -3.67 7.95
CA ILE A 89 1.07 -4.73 8.57
C ILE A 89 0.36 -5.19 9.85
N ASP A 90 0.25 -6.51 10.04
CA ASP A 90 -0.32 -7.11 11.24
C ASP A 90 0.73 -7.40 12.32
N GLU A 91 0.31 -7.95 13.46
CA GLU A 91 1.18 -8.29 14.59
C GLU A 91 2.20 -9.40 14.30
N PHE A 92 2.05 -10.12 13.19
CA PHE A 92 3.00 -11.13 12.70
C PHE A 92 3.91 -10.58 11.60
N ASN A 93 3.92 -9.26 11.41
CA ASN A 93 4.69 -8.56 10.39
C ASN A 93 4.30 -8.97 8.96
N ARG A 94 3.01 -9.23 8.72
CA ARG A 94 2.50 -9.62 7.40
C ARG A 94 1.71 -8.48 6.78
N ILE A 95 1.85 -8.29 5.47
CA ILE A 95 0.94 -7.41 4.74
C ILE A 95 -0.42 -8.10 4.59
N TYR A 96 -1.39 -7.73 5.41
CA TYR A 96 -2.73 -8.35 5.38
C TYR A 96 -3.73 -7.58 4.53
N LEU A 97 -3.45 -6.29 4.27
CA LEU A 97 -4.28 -5.41 3.46
C LEU A 97 -3.40 -4.44 2.67
N SER A 98 -3.71 -4.21 1.40
CA SER A 98 -3.03 -3.20 0.57
C SER A 98 -4.02 -2.28 -0.10
N TYR A 99 -3.77 -0.97 -0.10
CA TYR A 99 -4.50 0.04 -0.86
C TYR A 99 -3.63 0.57 -2.00
N THR A 100 -4.18 0.65 -3.20
CA THR A 100 -3.52 1.23 -4.37
C THR A 100 -4.28 2.47 -4.82
N PHE A 101 -3.64 3.61 -4.69
CA PHE A 101 -4.16 4.90 -5.10
C PHE A 101 -3.52 5.37 -6.41
N GLY A 102 -4.34 5.58 -7.44
CA GLY A 102 -3.93 6.13 -8.72
C GLY A 102 -4.01 7.65 -8.78
N GLY A 103 -2.97 8.30 -9.31
CA GLY A 103 -2.91 9.76 -9.48
C GLY A 103 -3.42 10.30 -10.82
N ASN A 104 -3.81 9.41 -11.74
CA ASN A 104 -4.11 9.78 -13.14
C ASN A 104 -5.55 10.26 -13.38
N HIS A 105 -6.43 10.14 -12.38
CA HIS A 105 -7.84 10.50 -12.50
C HIS A 105 -8.14 11.98 -12.19
N HIS A 106 -7.23 12.67 -11.51
CA HIS A 106 -7.42 14.07 -11.12
C HIS A 106 -6.08 14.77 -10.83
N PRO A 107 -5.87 16.04 -11.24
CA PRO A 107 -4.56 16.71 -11.13
C PRO A 107 -4.05 16.97 -9.69
N LYS A 108 -4.90 16.81 -8.68
CA LYS A 108 -4.57 17.08 -7.25
C LYS A 108 -5.04 16.00 -6.29
N LYS A 109 -5.70 14.96 -6.80
CA LYS A 109 -6.34 13.94 -5.97
C LYS A 109 -5.91 12.57 -6.44
N LEU A 110 -5.80 11.70 -5.46
CA LEU A 110 -5.65 10.27 -5.63
C LEU A 110 -7.03 9.62 -5.63
N PHE A 111 -7.19 8.56 -6.40
CA PHE A 111 -8.36 7.69 -6.35
C PHE A 111 -7.94 6.29 -5.92
N LEU A 112 -8.62 5.69 -4.94
CA LEU A 112 -8.43 4.29 -4.55
C LEU A 112 -8.93 3.39 -5.67
N GLU A 113 -8.00 2.93 -6.52
CA GLU A 113 -8.27 2.07 -7.67
C GLU A 113 -8.46 0.62 -7.26
N SER A 114 -7.70 0.16 -6.26
CA SER A 114 -7.91 -1.17 -5.73
C SER A 114 -7.51 -1.32 -4.28
N LEU A 115 -8.06 -2.34 -3.64
CA LEU A 115 -7.53 -2.86 -2.40
C LEU A 115 -7.46 -4.39 -2.43
N TYR A 116 -6.45 -4.94 -1.78
CA TYR A 116 -6.22 -6.36 -1.62
C TYR A 116 -6.34 -6.76 -0.17
N TYR A 117 -6.93 -7.92 0.07
CA TYR A 117 -6.87 -8.64 1.32
C TYR A 117 -6.08 -9.90 1.14
N PHE A 118 -5.08 -10.12 1.98
CA PHE A 118 -4.26 -11.33 1.98
C PHE A 118 -4.64 -12.19 3.18
N ILE A 119 -4.91 -13.47 2.93
CA ILE A 119 -5.28 -14.46 3.94
C ILE A 119 -4.22 -15.55 3.94
N TYR A 120 -3.68 -15.83 5.12
CA TYR A 120 -2.60 -16.79 5.34
C TYR A 120 -3.11 -18.09 5.96
N SER A 121 -2.27 -19.13 5.98
CA SER A 121 -2.64 -20.47 6.45
C SER A 121 -2.88 -20.56 7.96
N ASP A 122 -2.25 -19.69 8.73
CA ASP A 122 -2.43 -19.57 10.17
C ASP A 122 -2.16 -18.13 10.63
N ASP A 123 -2.27 -17.90 11.95
CA ASP A 123 -1.99 -16.64 12.63
C ASP A 123 -0.90 -16.87 13.69
N LYS A 124 0.24 -17.45 13.29
CA LYS A 124 1.33 -17.78 14.23
C LYS A 124 2.69 -17.34 13.75
N GLU A 125 2.93 -17.37 12.44
CA GLU A 125 4.23 -17.10 11.84
C GLU A 125 4.16 -15.98 10.80
N PHE A 126 5.33 -15.44 10.49
CA PHE A 126 5.50 -14.50 9.39
C PHE A 126 5.35 -15.22 8.04
N TYR A 127 4.69 -14.53 7.10
CA TYR A 127 4.57 -14.91 5.70
C TYR A 127 4.65 -13.67 4.82
N ALA A 128 5.54 -13.67 3.83
CA ALA A 128 5.52 -12.69 2.75
C ALA A 128 4.16 -12.72 2.05
N CYS A 129 3.67 -11.59 1.51
CA CYS A 129 2.33 -11.52 0.90
C CYS A 129 2.12 -12.54 -0.24
N SER A 130 3.20 -12.87 -0.95
CA SER A 130 3.26 -13.91 -1.99
C SER A 130 2.94 -15.34 -1.50
N LYS A 131 2.91 -15.56 -0.18
CA LYS A 131 2.57 -16.84 0.47
C LYS A 131 1.14 -16.90 1.00
N SER A 132 0.32 -15.87 0.73
CA SER A 132 -1.12 -15.94 1.04
C SER A 132 -1.77 -17.13 0.33
N ILE A 133 -2.66 -17.82 1.05
CA ILE A 133 -3.42 -18.96 0.53
C ILE A 133 -4.71 -18.52 -0.16
N LYS A 134 -5.14 -17.30 0.13
CA LYS A 134 -6.29 -16.66 -0.49
C LYS A 134 -6.07 -15.16 -0.49
N ASP A 135 -6.54 -14.51 -1.55
CA ASP A 135 -6.68 -13.08 -1.59
C ASP A 135 -8.02 -12.64 -2.17
N VAL A 136 -8.45 -11.46 -1.77
CA VAL A 136 -9.64 -10.80 -2.31
C VAL A 136 -9.25 -9.40 -2.75
N GLN A 137 -9.43 -9.10 -4.03
CA GLN A 137 -9.14 -7.79 -4.59
C GLN A 137 -10.44 -7.10 -5.00
N TYR A 138 -10.64 -5.87 -4.50
CA TYR A 138 -11.70 -4.98 -4.97
C TYR A 138 -11.07 -3.96 -5.91
N ILE A 139 -11.66 -3.78 -7.08
CA ILE A 139 -11.20 -2.86 -8.12
C ILE A 139 -12.30 -1.87 -8.40
N PHE A 140 -12.01 -0.59 -8.21
CA PHE A 140 -12.94 0.52 -8.36
C PHE A 140 -12.58 1.37 -9.57
N THR A 141 -13.58 2.09 -10.08
CA THR A 141 -13.39 3.18 -11.04
C THR A 141 -14.05 4.45 -10.50
N PRO A 142 -13.62 5.65 -10.95
CA PRO A 142 -14.26 6.92 -10.59
C PRO A 142 -15.77 6.97 -10.85
N GLU A 143 -16.24 6.22 -11.84
CA GLU A 143 -17.66 6.14 -12.24
C GLU A 143 -18.48 5.18 -11.36
N GLY A 144 -17.85 4.50 -10.40
CA GLY A 144 -18.51 3.58 -9.47
C GLY A 144 -18.65 2.15 -9.99
N LYS A 145 -17.95 1.76 -11.08
CA LYS A 145 -17.81 0.33 -11.40
C LYS A 145 -16.99 -0.35 -10.30
N LEU A 146 -17.46 -1.53 -9.87
CA LEU A 146 -16.74 -2.44 -8.98
C LEU A 146 -16.59 -3.81 -9.62
N THR A 147 -15.36 -4.31 -9.60
CA THR A 147 -15.03 -5.71 -9.88
C THR A 147 -14.35 -6.32 -8.64
N VAL A 148 -14.77 -7.51 -8.22
CA VAL A 148 -14.19 -8.25 -7.09
C VAL A 148 -13.58 -9.54 -7.62
N TRP A 149 -12.30 -9.73 -7.38
CA TRP A 149 -11.57 -10.96 -7.65
C TRP A 149 -11.39 -11.72 -6.34
N ASN A 150 -11.71 -13.00 -6.34
CA ASN A 150 -11.43 -13.92 -5.25
C ASN A 150 -10.49 -15.00 -5.78
N ARG A 151 -9.27 -15.06 -5.26
CA ARG A 151 -8.26 -16.06 -5.63
C ARG A 151 -7.91 -16.91 -4.43
N TYR A 152 -7.82 -18.22 -4.59
CA TYR A 152 -7.48 -19.11 -3.48
C TYR A 152 -6.82 -20.40 -3.96
N ILE A 153 -6.08 -21.03 -3.05
CA ILE A 153 -5.41 -22.31 -3.27
C ILE A 153 -6.20 -23.42 -2.58
N GLU A 154 -6.58 -24.44 -3.33
CA GLU A 154 -7.24 -25.66 -2.82
C GLU A 154 -6.58 -26.88 -3.47
N ASP A 155 -6.16 -27.86 -2.67
CA ASP A 155 -5.40 -29.05 -3.11
C ASP A 155 -4.18 -28.73 -4.01
N GLY A 156 -3.48 -27.64 -3.71
CA GLY A 156 -2.30 -27.19 -4.46
C GLY A 156 -2.62 -26.58 -5.83
N LYS A 157 -3.89 -26.33 -6.15
CA LYS A 157 -4.33 -25.66 -7.38
C LYS A 157 -4.86 -24.27 -7.07
N LEU A 158 -4.57 -23.33 -7.96
CA LEU A 158 -5.09 -21.97 -7.91
C LEU A 158 -6.48 -21.92 -8.56
N TYR A 159 -7.42 -21.29 -7.86
CA TYR A 159 -8.76 -20.99 -8.33
C TYR A 159 -9.00 -19.48 -8.32
N GLU A 160 -9.83 -19.01 -9.23
CA GLU A 160 -10.18 -17.60 -9.39
C GLU A 160 -11.67 -17.45 -9.71
N ASP A 161 -12.34 -16.56 -9.00
CA ASP A 161 -13.73 -16.14 -9.23
C ASP A 161 -13.79 -14.62 -9.36
N VAL A 162 -14.51 -14.12 -10.37
CA VAL A 162 -14.65 -12.69 -10.64
C VAL A 162 -16.11 -12.30 -10.66
N LYS A 163 -16.46 -11.32 -9.84
CA LYS A 163 -17.81 -10.74 -9.77
C LYS A 163 -17.77 -9.26 -10.11
N GLU A 164 -18.77 -8.79 -10.84
CA GLU A 164 -18.98 -7.36 -11.08
C GLU A 164 -20.27 -6.90 -10.42
N ALA A 165 -20.25 -5.69 -9.84
CA ALA A 165 -21.46 -5.09 -9.29
C ALA A 165 -22.44 -4.77 -10.43
N THR A 166 -23.72 -5.10 -10.23
CA THR A 166 -24.78 -4.86 -11.23
C THR A 166 -25.23 -3.40 -11.31
N LYS A 167 -24.85 -2.59 -10.31
CA LYS A 167 -25.12 -1.15 -10.22
C LYS A 167 -23.85 -0.44 -9.78
N ALA A 168 -23.72 0.83 -10.15
CA ALA A 168 -22.65 1.68 -9.67
C ALA A 168 -22.68 1.78 -8.13
N VAL A 169 -21.52 1.63 -7.51
CA VAL A 169 -21.34 1.78 -6.07
C VAL A 169 -20.92 3.21 -5.74
N ASN A 170 -21.25 3.66 -4.53
CA ASN A 170 -20.78 4.95 -4.04
C ASN A 170 -19.26 4.87 -3.77
N VAL A 171 -18.48 5.73 -4.42
CA VAL A 171 -17.02 5.81 -4.33
C VAL A 171 -16.54 7.18 -3.85
N ASN A 172 -17.40 7.95 -3.18
CA ASN A 172 -17.07 9.32 -2.77
C ASN A 172 -15.87 9.35 -1.81
N ASN A 173 -15.76 8.39 -0.89
CA ASN A 173 -14.60 8.28 -0.01
C ASN A 173 -13.41 7.52 -0.63
N ASN A 174 -13.45 7.11 -1.90
CA ASN A 174 -12.25 6.59 -2.58
C ASN A 174 -11.27 7.70 -2.96
N TRP A 175 -11.68 8.96 -2.88
CA TRP A 175 -10.83 10.10 -3.20
C TRP A 175 -10.00 10.58 -2.01
N GLU A 176 -8.72 10.83 -2.23
CA GLU A 176 -7.80 11.49 -1.28
C GLU A 176 -7.13 12.69 -1.92
N LEU A 177 -6.72 13.65 -1.10
CA LEU A 177 -5.71 14.61 -1.56
C LEU A 177 -4.37 13.89 -1.70
N TYR A 178 -3.58 14.29 -2.70
CA TYR A 178 -2.20 13.81 -2.78
C TYR A 178 -1.46 14.24 -1.50
N PRO A 179 -0.88 13.30 -0.71
CA PRO A 179 -0.31 13.63 0.58
C PRO A 179 0.91 14.52 0.40
N LYS A 180 1.07 15.49 1.32
CA LYS A 180 2.30 16.28 1.42
C LYS A 180 3.33 15.46 2.19
N LEU A 181 4.61 15.77 1.97
CA LEU A 181 5.66 15.27 2.86
C LEU A 181 5.31 15.62 4.31
N ASP A 182 5.55 14.65 5.18
CA ASP A 182 5.24 14.63 6.62
C ASP A 182 3.74 14.67 6.98
N GLN A 183 2.84 14.44 6.01
CA GLN A 183 1.38 14.46 6.21
C GLN A 183 0.71 13.23 5.60
N TYR A 184 0.92 12.07 6.23
CA TYR A 184 0.50 10.76 5.68
C TYR A 184 -0.76 10.17 6.34
N ASP A 185 -1.23 10.75 7.44
CA ASP A 185 -2.37 10.22 8.23
C ASP A 185 -3.65 9.99 7.40
N SER A 186 -3.88 10.81 6.36
CA SER A 186 -5.10 10.69 5.55
C SER A 186 -5.12 9.41 4.73
N VAL A 187 -3.99 9.06 4.10
CA VAL A 187 -3.87 7.87 3.24
C VAL A 187 -3.69 6.59 4.07
N SER A 188 -3.15 6.69 5.29
CA SER A 188 -2.94 5.55 6.21
C SER A 188 -4.18 5.17 7.06
N ARG A 189 -5.35 5.75 6.78
CA ARG A 189 -6.60 5.36 7.43
C ARG A 189 -7.02 3.95 7.00
N LEU A 190 -7.07 3.03 7.97
CA LEU A 190 -7.57 1.67 7.71
C LEU A 190 -9.04 1.67 7.26
N LYS A 191 -9.92 2.32 8.02
CA LYS A 191 -11.33 2.46 7.67
C LYS A 191 -11.54 3.74 6.87
N ARG A 192 -12.02 3.63 5.63
CA ARG A 192 -12.30 4.78 4.75
C ARG A 192 -13.75 4.88 4.27
N TRP A 193 -14.57 3.87 4.54
CA TRP A 193 -15.96 3.77 4.10
C TRP A 193 -16.91 4.61 4.96
N GLY A 194 -17.79 5.36 4.30
CA GLY A 194 -18.91 6.07 4.90
C GLY A 194 -20.18 5.21 5.01
N GLU A 195 -21.28 5.83 5.42
CA GLU A 195 -22.62 5.23 5.32
C GLU A 195 -22.95 4.97 3.84
N ASP A 196 -23.58 3.82 3.55
CA ASP A 196 -23.98 3.35 2.21
C ASP A 196 -22.84 3.11 1.18
N GLU A 197 -21.57 3.18 1.60
CA GLU A 197 -20.44 2.68 0.83
C GLU A 197 -20.18 1.21 1.17
N LEU A 198 -19.41 0.50 0.32
CA LEU A 198 -19.03 -0.88 0.61
C LEU A 198 -18.29 -0.97 1.94
N THR A 199 -19.01 -1.36 2.99
CA THR A 199 -18.40 -1.90 4.19
C THR A 199 -17.78 -3.23 3.78
N LEU A 200 -16.47 -3.23 3.60
CA LEU A 200 -15.68 -4.44 3.32
C LEU A 200 -16.17 -5.57 4.23
N PRO A 201 -16.25 -6.82 3.74
CA PRO A 201 -16.80 -7.91 4.54
C PRO A 201 -15.79 -8.30 5.62
N TRP A 202 -15.80 -7.57 6.74
CA TRP A 202 -15.36 -8.12 8.00
C TRP A 202 -16.49 -8.99 8.54
N ASN A 203 -16.66 -10.16 7.91
CA ASN A 203 -17.38 -11.28 8.49
C ASN A 203 -16.86 -12.54 7.82
N LYS A 204 -16.29 -13.46 8.61
CA LYS A 204 -15.81 -14.80 8.21
C LYS A 204 -16.82 -15.62 7.38
N ASN A 205 -18.07 -15.17 7.27
CA ASN A 205 -19.19 -15.92 6.70
C ASN A 205 -19.97 -15.21 5.56
N ASN A 206 -19.57 -14.02 5.08
CA ASN A 206 -20.39 -13.33 4.08
C ASN A 206 -19.92 -13.57 2.64
N THR A 207 -20.65 -14.44 1.96
CA THR A 207 -20.83 -14.40 0.50
C THR A 207 -21.45 -13.07 0.08
N LEU A 208 -20.83 -12.42 -0.92
CA LEU A 208 -21.46 -11.41 -1.76
C LEU A 208 -22.66 -12.00 -2.50
#